data_AF-A0A847QP20-F1
#
_entry.id   AF-A0A847QP20-F1
#
_cell.length_a   1.000
_cell.length_b   1.000
_cell.length_c   1.000
_cell.angle_alpha   90.00
_cell.angle_beta   90.00
_cell.angle_gamma   90.00
#
_symmetry.space_group_name_H-M   'P 1'
#
loop_
_entity.id
_entity.type
_entity.pdbx_description
1 polymer ?
#
loop_
_entity_poly.entity_id
_entity_poly.type
_entity_poly.pdbx_seq_one_letter_code
_entity_poly.pdbx_strand_id
1 'polypeptide(L)'
;MKKKSKFLTFLLSFIPGLGHIYLGLLHRGLVFLLATAFVIAGGFIFMVLGVFYDPIPLIILPFIWFAALVDSLILADRINRQSFAPETGITENSQSFKNLEEELKAQNGKILALTFSIIPGAGHMYIGQMEKGVQLMVAFFLTLYLSDFLNLSLLLMFAPILWFYSIFDILHKVSKPDKQQESSTFLTDFLRENQFSRKAGKYLGIGLIAIGCIMIFDKIALPQLEALFDYRIREYVRTGVVAVLFILGGIKLIAGSKEVPESNTTSAKGDGN
;
A
#
# COMPACT_ATOMS: atom_id res chain seq x y z
N MET A 1 29.44 2.77 33.11
CA MET A 1 29.36 3.64 31.90
C MET A 1 28.85 5.02 32.32
N LYS A 2 29.28 6.13 31.69
CA LYS A 2 28.85 7.48 32.08
C LYS A 2 27.36 7.71 31.76
N LYS A 3 26.61 8.31 32.68
CA LYS A 3 25.21 8.72 32.50
C LYS A 3 25.06 9.57 31.23
N LYS A 4 24.16 9.19 30.33
CA LYS A 4 23.85 9.97 29.13
C LYS A 4 22.94 11.13 29.51
N SER A 5 23.31 12.37 29.15
CA SER A 5 22.49 13.55 29.47
C SER A 5 21.16 13.56 28.70
N LYS A 6 20.04 13.59 29.43
CA LYS A 6 18.69 13.77 28.86
C LYS A 6 18.53 15.14 28.19
N PHE A 7 19.12 16.18 28.78
CA PHE A 7 19.11 17.53 28.23
C PHE A 7 19.82 17.58 26.87
N LEU A 8 20.97 16.91 26.75
CA LEU A 8 21.70 16.86 25.48
C LEU A 8 20.97 16.00 24.43
N THR A 9 20.29 14.93 24.86
CA THR A 9 19.44 14.13 23.98
C THR A 9 18.27 14.97 23.45
N PHE A 10 17.59 15.72 24.32
CA PHE A 10 16.52 16.65 23.95
C PHE A 10 17.00 17.70 22.94
N LEU A 11 18.15 18.35 23.23
CA LEU A 11 18.71 19.39 22.37
C LEU A 11 19.07 18.84 20.99
N LEU A 12 19.67 17.65 20.91
CA LEU A 12 20.01 17.02 19.63
C LEU A 12 18.78 16.56 18.85
N SER A 13 17.71 16.14 19.53
CA SER A 13 16.47 15.71 18.87
C SER A 13 15.71 16.82 18.16
N PHE A 14 16.20 18.06 18.19
CA PHE A 14 15.72 19.13 17.31
C PHE A 14 15.86 18.74 15.83
N ILE A 15 16.89 17.96 15.49
CA ILE A 15 17.02 17.28 14.19
C ILE A 15 16.64 15.81 14.40
N PRO A 16 15.54 15.33 13.78
CA PRO A 16 15.09 13.96 13.95
C PRO A 16 16.21 12.95 13.65
N GLY A 17 16.53 12.11 14.64
CA GLY A 17 17.55 11.07 14.54
C GLY A 17 18.90 11.39 15.20
N LEU A 18 19.27 12.66 15.42
CA LEU A 18 20.56 12.98 16.07
C LEU A 18 20.58 12.58 17.55
N GLY A 19 19.44 12.68 18.26
CA GLY A 19 19.32 12.23 19.66
C GLY A 19 19.65 10.74 19.81
N HIS A 20 19.20 9.90 18.88
CA HIS A 20 19.50 8.46 18.87
C HIS A 20 20.96 8.17 18.59
N ILE A 21 21.59 8.89 17.66
CA ILE A 21 23.02 8.74 17.34
C ILE A 21 23.87 9.08 18.56
N TYR A 22 23.54 10.13 19.31
CA TYR A 22 24.23 10.50 20.54
C TYR A 22 24.13 9.43 21.65
N LEU A 23 23.00 8.74 21.72
CA LEU A 23 22.80 7.60 22.61
C LEU A 23 23.55 6.34 22.14
N GLY A 24 24.13 6.34 20.95
CA GLY A 24 24.84 5.21 20.35
C GLY A 24 23.96 4.32 19.46
N LEU A 25 22.70 4.71 19.21
CA LEU A 25 21.76 3.96 18.38
C LEU A 25 21.77 4.46 16.94
N LEU A 26 22.85 4.16 16.23
CA LEU A 26 23.10 4.64 14.87
C LEU A 26 22.00 4.23 13.89
N HIS A 27 21.56 2.97 13.92
CA HIS A 27 20.49 2.48 13.04
C HIS A 27 19.16 3.22 13.23
N ARG A 28 18.71 3.43 14.47
CA ARG A 28 17.47 4.17 14.75
C ARG A 28 17.58 5.63 14.34
N GLY A 29 18.73 6.25 14.61
CA GLY A 29 18.96 7.64 14.22
C GLY A 29 18.92 7.84 12.70
N LEU A 30 19.54 6.92 11.94
CA LEU A 30 19.51 6.95 10.48
C LEU A 30 18.09 6.81 9.92
N VAL A 31 17.24 5.97 10.51
CA VAL A 31 15.84 5.81 10.07
C VAL A 31 15.08 7.14 10.15
N PHE A 32 15.17 7.86 11.27
CA PHE A 32 14.50 9.16 11.43
C PHE A 32 15.11 10.25 10.53
N LEU A 33 16.42 10.23 10.31
CA LEU A 33 17.11 11.18 9.43
C LEU A 33 16.68 10.97 7.97
N LEU A 34 16.69 9.72 7.50
CA LEU A 34 16.23 9.37 6.15
C LEU A 34 14.75 9.64 5.95
N ALA A 35 13.90 9.33 6.94
CA ALA A 35 12.47 9.64 6.86
C ALA A 35 12.22 11.15 6.72
N THR A 36 12.95 11.97 7.47
CA THR A 36 12.85 13.43 7.39
C THR A 36 13.35 13.94 6.04
N ALA A 37 14.49 13.45 5.56
CA ALA A 37 15.04 13.79 4.25
C ALA A 37 14.08 13.42 3.10
N PHE A 38 13.44 12.25 3.19
CA PHE A 38 12.48 11.77 2.20
C PHE A 38 11.25 12.68 2.13
N VAL A 39 10.70 13.11 3.27
CA VAL A 39 9.54 14.02 3.31
C VAL A 39 9.88 15.39 2.73
N ILE A 40 11.07 15.93 3.07
CA ILE A 40 11.53 17.23 2.54
C ILE A 40 11.76 17.14 1.03
N ALA A 41 12.51 16.13 0.57
CA ALA A 41 12.82 15.95 -0.85
C ALA A 41 11.55 15.68 -1.67
N GLY A 42 10.66 14.81 -1.18
CA GLY A 42 9.37 14.54 -1.80
C GLY A 42 8.51 15.80 -1.90
N GLY A 43 8.39 16.57 -0.81
CA GLY A 43 7.67 17.84 -0.80
C GLY A 43 8.21 18.84 -1.83
N PHE A 44 9.54 18.95 -1.94
CA PHE A 44 10.18 19.81 -2.94
C PHE A 44 9.93 19.33 -4.37
N ILE A 45 10.04 18.03 -4.63
CA ILE A 45 9.75 17.44 -5.95
C ILE A 45 8.30 17.69 -6.36
N PHE A 46 7.34 17.45 -5.47
CA PHE A 46 5.92 17.69 -5.77
C PHE A 46 5.60 19.16 -6.03
N MET A 47 6.28 20.08 -5.31
CA MET A 47 6.19 21.51 -5.56
C MET A 47 6.72 21.88 -6.95
N VAL A 48 7.90 21.37 -7.33
CA VAL A 48 8.50 21.63 -8.67
C VAL A 48 7.64 21.06 -9.79
N LEU A 49 7.04 19.89 -9.59
CA LEU A 49 6.16 19.25 -10.57
C LEU A 49 4.76 19.88 -10.65
N GLY A 50 4.44 20.85 -9.79
CA GLY A 50 3.14 21.52 -9.76
C GLY A 50 1.96 20.60 -9.41
N VAL A 51 2.22 19.48 -8.74
CA VAL A 51 1.20 18.47 -8.41
C VAL A 51 0.28 18.94 -7.28
N PHE A 52 0.85 19.68 -6.31
CA PHE A 52 0.10 20.31 -5.22
C PHE A 52 0.37 21.81 -5.19
N TYR A 53 -0.66 22.61 -4.94
CA TYR A 53 -0.52 24.07 -4.73
C TYR A 53 0.18 24.39 -3.41
N ASP A 54 0.02 23.51 -2.41
CA ASP A 54 0.63 23.64 -1.08
C ASP A 54 1.57 22.46 -0.82
N PRO A 55 2.61 22.62 0.03
CA PRO A 55 3.55 21.55 0.36
C PRO A 55 2.93 20.57 1.37
N ILE A 56 1.83 19.93 0.99
CA ILE A 56 1.05 18.97 1.78
C ILE A 56 1.93 17.87 2.42
N PRO A 57 2.95 17.31 1.73
CA PRO A 57 3.84 16.32 2.34
C PRO A 57 4.56 16.80 3.61
N LEU A 58 4.83 18.10 3.74
CA LEU A 58 5.53 18.66 4.92
C LEU A 58 4.69 18.63 6.19
N ILE A 59 3.38 18.43 6.10
CA ILE A 59 2.49 18.27 7.27
C ILE A 59 2.92 17.07 8.14
N ILE A 60 3.58 16.07 7.56
CA ILE A 60 4.05 14.87 8.27
C ILE A 60 5.30 15.16 9.12
N LEU A 61 6.06 16.21 8.79
CA LEU A 61 7.33 16.55 9.43
C LEU A 61 7.23 16.79 10.95
N PRO A 62 6.27 17.57 11.49
CA PRO A 62 6.10 17.71 12.94
C PRO A 62 5.77 16.40 13.65
N PHE A 63 5.06 15.47 13.00
CA PHE A 63 4.76 14.15 13.57
C PHE A 63 6.02 13.27 13.63
N ILE A 64 6.84 13.26 12.57
CA ILE A 64 8.13 12.55 12.57
C ILE A 64 9.06 13.13 13.64
N TRP A 65 9.15 14.46 13.73
CA TRP A 65 9.97 15.13 14.74
C TRP A 65 9.54 14.75 16.16
N PHE A 66 8.23 14.83 16.43
CA PHE A 66 7.70 14.51 17.75
C PHE A 66 7.94 13.03 18.11
N ALA A 67 7.71 12.11 17.17
CA ALA A 67 7.99 10.68 17.36
C ALA A 67 9.47 10.41 17.64
N ALA A 68 10.39 11.04 16.89
CA ALA A 68 11.83 10.92 17.09
C ALA A 68 12.24 11.48 18.47
N LEU A 69 11.71 12.63 18.86
CA LEU A 69 11.98 13.26 20.14
C LEU A 69 11.55 12.37 21.30
N VAL A 70 10.28 11.91 21.29
CA VAL A 70 9.75 11.05 22.36
C VAL A 70 10.52 9.73 22.45
N ASP A 71 10.78 9.06 21.33
CA ASP A 71 11.54 7.80 21.31
C ASP A 71 12.94 8.00 21.89
N SER A 72 13.66 9.06 21.48
CA SER A 72 15.01 9.35 21.98
C SER A 72 15.04 9.61 23.49
N LEU A 73 14.05 10.30 24.05
CA LEU A 73 13.98 10.61 25.48
C LEU A 73 13.66 9.38 26.33
N ILE A 74 12.74 8.53 25.87
CA ILE A 74 12.42 7.25 26.52
C ILE A 74 13.68 6.37 26.55
N LEU A 75 14.41 6.32 25.44
CA LEU A 75 15.62 5.51 25.32
C LEU A 75 16.76 6.05 26.18
N ALA A 76 16.90 7.37 26.28
CA ALA A 76 17.83 8.01 27.21
C ALA A 76 17.50 7.67 28.66
N ASP A 77 16.23 7.69 29.07
CA ASP A 77 15.84 7.29 30.43
C ASP A 77 16.13 5.81 30.68
N ARG A 78 15.84 4.94 29.71
CA ARG A 78 16.08 3.50 29.82
C ARG A 78 17.57 3.16 29.95
N ILE A 79 18.43 3.74 29.10
CA ILE A 79 19.91 3.57 29.17
C ILE A 79 20.45 4.06 30.51
N ASN A 80 19.93 5.18 31.02
CA ASN A 80 20.33 5.73 32.30
C ASN A 80 19.84 4.90 33.49
N ARG A 81 18.64 4.31 33.45
CA ARG A 81 18.17 3.41 34.52
C ARG A 81 18.98 2.12 34.57
N GLN A 82 19.35 1.58 33.41
CA GLN A 82 20.15 0.34 33.32
C GLN A 82 21.62 0.53 33.69
N SER A 83 22.20 1.72 33.44
CA SER A 83 23.58 2.02 33.85
C SER A 83 23.76 2.16 35.37
N PHE A 84 22.66 2.22 36.13
CA PHE A 84 22.64 2.43 37.59
C PHE A 84 21.88 1.31 38.35
N ALA A 85 21.50 0.21 37.69
CA ALA A 85 20.95 -0.95 38.37
C ALA A 85 22.06 -1.64 39.19
N PRO A 86 21.83 -2.04 40.46
CA PRO A 86 22.84 -2.69 41.28
C PRO A 86 23.26 -4.01 40.65
N GLU A 87 24.56 -4.31 40.69
CA GLU A 87 25.14 -5.57 40.26
C GLU A 87 24.62 -6.74 41.12
N THR A 88 23.46 -7.30 40.77
CA THR A 88 23.03 -8.61 41.29
C THR A 88 22.58 -9.50 40.13
N GLY A 89 23.43 -10.45 39.75
CA GLY A 89 23.09 -11.63 38.92
C GLY A 89 23.43 -11.52 37.42
N ILE A 90 24.68 -11.80 37.05
CA ILE A 90 25.21 -11.69 35.67
C ILE A 90 24.55 -12.70 34.69
N THR A 91 23.93 -13.78 35.17
CA THR A 91 23.38 -14.87 34.32
C THR A 91 21.88 -14.75 34.01
N GLU A 92 21.02 -14.50 35.00
CA GLU A 92 19.57 -14.29 34.75
C GLU A 92 19.29 -12.97 34.02
N ASN A 93 20.11 -11.95 34.31
CA ASN A 93 19.97 -10.64 33.70
C ASN A 93 20.27 -10.70 32.19
N SER A 94 21.21 -11.55 31.74
CA SER A 94 21.49 -11.69 30.30
C SER A 94 20.34 -12.33 29.52
N GLN A 95 19.68 -13.37 30.07
CA GLN A 95 18.52 -14.01 29.44
C GLN A 95 17.28 -13.12 29.48
N SER A 96 16.99 -12.48 30.62
CA SER A 96 15.88 -11.55 30.75
C SER A 96 16.02 -10.34 29.81
N PHE A 97 17.24 -9.82 29.65
CA PHE A 97 17.53 -8.77 28.68
C PHE A 97 17.35 -9.23 27.23
N LYS A 98 17.79 -10.44 26.88
CA LYS A 98 17.58 -11.00 25.53
C LYS A 98 16.10 -11.20 25.22
N ASN A 99 15.33 -11.74 26.16
CA ASN A 99 13.89 -11.94 26.00
C ASN A 99 13.14 -10.62 25.84
N LEU A 100 13.51 -9.59 26.64
CA LEU A 100 12.94 -8.26 26.52
C LEU A 100 13.35 -7.57 25.20
N GLU A 101 14.59 -7.74 24.76
CA GLU A 101 15.07 -7.22 23.47
C GLU A 101 14.31 -7.85 22.30
N GLU A 102 14.08 -9.16 22.34
CA GLU A 102 13.26 -9.86 21.35
C GLU A 102 11.81 -9.38 21.35
N GLU A 103 11.20 -9.22 22.53
CA GLU A 103 9.83 -8.73 22.67
C GLU A 103 9.67 -7.30 22.14
N LEU A 104 10.65 -6.42 22.45
CA LEU A 104 10.69 -5.05 21.92
C LEU A 104 10.90 -5.04 20.41
N LYS A 105 11.80 -5.88 19.88
CA LYS A 105 12.04 -5.99 18.44
C LYS A 105 10.78 -6.48 17.71
N ALA A 106 10.06 -7.42 18.31
CA ALA A 106 8.78 -7.89 17.80
C ALA A 106 7.74 -6.77 17.80
N GLN A 107 7.57 -6.03 18.90
CA GLN A 107 6.64 -4.89 18.97
C GLN A 107 6.98 -3.78 17.97
N ASN A 108 8.26 -3.42 17.84
CA ASN A 108 8.71 -2.44 16.85
C ASN A 108 8.42 -2.91 15.41
N GLY A 109 8.58 -4.22 15.13
CA GLY A 109 8.21 -4.81 13.85
C GLY A 109 6.71 -4.65 13.55
N LYS A 110 5.84 -4.86 14.55
CA LYS A 110 4.39 -4.67 14.41
C LYS A 110 4.03 -3.22 14.13
N ILE A 111 4.62 -2.29 14.88
CA ILE A 111 4.41 -0.85 14.70
C ILE A 111 4.89 -0.42 13.32
N LEU A 112 6.08 -0.85 12.89
CA LEU A 112 6.64 -0.48 11.60
C LEU A 112 5.83 -1.06 10.42
N ALA A 113 5.30 -2.29 10.56
CA ALA A 113 4.36 -2.86 9.60
C ALA A 113 3.07 -2.02 9.47
N LEU A 114 2.53 -1.55 10.60
CA LEU A 114 1.36 -0.67 10.61
C LEU A 114 1.68 0.72 10.05
N THR A 115 2.85 1.28 10.34
CA THR A 115 3.29 2.55 9.74
C THR A 115 3.40 2.42 8.22
N PHE A 116 4.01 1.34 7.72
CA PHE A 116 4.07 1.11 6.27
C PHE A 116 2.70 0.83 5.66
N SER A 117 1.71 0.34 6.42
CA SER A 117 0.35 0.10 5.93
C SER A 117 -0.41 1.36 5.50
N ILE A 118 0.08 2.55 5.87
CA ILE A 118 -0.44 3.84 5.37
C ILE A 118 -0.39 3.89 3.85
N ILE A 119 0.63 3.29 3.24
CA ILE A 119 0.69 3.04 1.81
C ILE A 119 0.08 1.65 1.56
N PRO A 120 -1.03 1.55 0.81
CA PRO A 120 -1.67 0.27 0.51
C PRO A 120 -0.68 -0.76 -0.03
N GLY A 121 -0.60 -1.91 0.64
CA GLY A 121 0.29 -3.00 0.31
C GLY A 121 1.73 -2.91 0.85
N ALA A 122 2.25 -1.74 1.23
CA ALA A 122 3.64 -1.62 1.68
C ALA A 122 3.88 -2.29 3.05
N GLY A 123 2.90 -2.24 3.96
CA GLY A 123 2.99 -2.97 5.23
C GLY A 123 2.96 -4.50 5.06
N HIS A 124 2.29 -5.03 4.03
CA HIS A 124 2.31 -6.47 3.69
C HIS A 124 3.68 -6.87 3.19
N MET A 125 4.31 -6.04 2.35
CA MET A 125 5.68 -6.24 1.91
C MET A 125 6.64 -6.24 3.11
N TYR A 126 6.48 -5.32 4.06
CA TYR A 126 7.34 -5.25 5.23
C TYR A 126 7.31 -6.54 6.09
N ILE A 127 6.15 -7.19 6.23
CA ILE A 127 6.03 -8.47 6.95
C ILE A 127 6.39 -9.71 6.09
N GLY A 128 6.95 -9.51 4.89
CA GLY A 128 7.40 -10.56 3.98
C GLY A 128 6.36 -11.06 2.97
N GLN A 129 5.13 -10.52 2.96
CA GLN A 129 4.07 -10.88 2.00
C GLN A 129 4.16 -10.03 0.73
N MET A 130 5.26 -10.18 -0.01
CA MET A 130 5.57 -9.36 -1.19
C MET A 130 4.48 -9.42 -2.26
N GLU A 131 4.00 -10.62 -2.60
CA GLU A 131 2.98 -10.79 -3.65
C GLU A 131 1.68 -10.06 -3.30
N LYS A 132 1.15 -10.27 -2.08
CA LYS A 132 -0.07 -9.60 -1.61
C LYS A 132 0.10 -8.09 -1.54
N GLY A 133 1.26 -7.62 -1.07
CA GLY A 133 1.56 -6.21 -0.99
C GLY A 133 1.58 -5.53 -2.35
N VAL A 134 2.29 -6.10 -3.33
CA VAL A 134 2.31 -5.58 -4.71
C VAL A 134 0.91 -5.62 -5.32
N GLN A 135 0.13 -6.68 -5.10
CA GLN A 135 -1.24 -6.80 -5.60
C GLN A 135 -2.15 -5.68 -5.07
N LEU A 136 -2.12 -5.42 -3.77
CA LEU A 136 -2.90 -4.34 -3.15
C LEU A 136 -2.44 -2.96 -3.62
N MET A 137 -1.13 -2.79 -3.77
CA MET A 137 -0.54 -1.55 -4.28
C MET A 137 -0.99 -1.30 -5.72
N VAL A 138 -0.89 -2.29 -6.60
CA VAL A 138 -1.38 -2.21 -7.99
C VAL A 138 -2.88 -1.94 -8.02
N ALA A 139 -3.69 -2.64 -7.24
CA ALA A 139 -5.15 -2.42 -7.21
C ALA A 139 -5.51 -0.99 -6.79
N PHE A 140 -4.86 -0.46 -5.75
CA PHE A 140 -5.09 0.89 -5.25
C PHE A 140 -4.68 1.95 -6.27
N PHE A 141 -3.44 1.90 -6.77
CA PHE A 141 -2.95 2.89 -7.74
C PHE A 141 -3.65 2.77 -9.09
N LEU A 142 -4.00 1.56 -9.53
CA LEU A 142 -4.80 1.37 -10.73
C LEU A 142 -6.19 1.98 -10.58
N THR A 143 -6.81 1.86 -9.41
CA THR A 143 -8.11 2.49 -9.13
C THR A 143 -8.01 4.02 -9.22
N LEU A 144 -6.98 4.62 -8.61
CA LEU A 144 -6.74 6.06 -8.71
C LEU A 144 -6.51 6.51 -10.15
N TYR A 145 -5.62 5.81 -10.85
CA TYR A 145 -5.30 6.10 -12.25
C TYR A 145 -6.51 5.96 -13.15
N LEU A 146 -7.28 4.88 -13.01
CA LEU A 146 -8.45 4.63 -13.86
C LEU A 146 -9.57 5.63 -13.57
N SER A 147 -9.72 6.08 -12.32
CA SER A 147 -10.65 7.15 -11.97
C SER A 147 -10.33 8.46 -12.69
N ASP A 148 -9.06 8.88 -12.67
CA ASP A 148 -8.59 10.09 -13.35
C ASP A 148 -8.65 9.94 -14.87
N PHE A 149 -8.19 8.79 -15.38
CA PHE A 149 -8.15 8.49 -16.80
C PHE A 149 -9.55 8.45 -17.44
N LEU A 150 -10.52 7.80 -16.80
CA LEU A 150 -11.90 7.70 -17.28
C LEU A 150 -12.78 8.89 -16.86
N ASN A 151 -12.29 9.79 -16.00
CA ASN A 151 -13.08 10.85 -15.36
C ASN A 151 -14.33 10.31 -14.64
N LEU A 152 -14.19 9.13 -14.03
CA LEU A 152 -15.26 8.48 -13.28
C LEU A 152 -15.00 8.61 -11.79
N SER A 153 -15.51 9.68 -11.18
CA SER A 153 -15.37 9.92 -9.73
C SER A 153 -15.93 8.77 -8.86
N LEU A 154 -16.81 7.92 -9.41
CA LEU A 154 -17.30 6.72 -8.74
C LEU A 154 -16.16 5.71 -8.44
N LEU A 155 -15.13 5.63 -9.28
CA LEU A 155 -14.00 4.73 -9.05
C LEU A 155 -13.19 5.12 -7.80
N LEU A 156 -13.10 6.42 -7.50
CA LEU A 156 -12.46 6.92 -6.27
C LEU A 156 -13.14 6.40 -4.99
N MET A 157 -14.41 5.98 -5.04
CA MET A 157 -15.09 5.36 -3.89
C MET A 157 -14.43 4.04 -3.46
N PHE A 158 -13.79 3.32 -4.38
CA PHE A 158 -13.08 2.08 -4.06
C PHE A 158 -11.70 2.31 -3.41
N ALA A 159 -11.08 3.47 -3.63
CA ALA A 159 -9.79 3.80 -3.05
C ALA A 159 -9.77 3.72 -1.51
N PRO A 160 -10.67 4.39 -0.76
CA PRO A 160 -10.70 4.27 0.70
C PRO A 160 -11.02 2.84 1.16
N ILE A 161 -11.85 2.10 0.42
CA ILE A 161 -12.19 0.71 0.75
C ILE A 161 -10.94 -0.19 0.68
N LEU A 162 -10.16 -0.08 -0.40
CA LEU A 162 -8.90 -0.81 -0.58
C LEU A 162 -7.86 -0.40 0.46
N TRP A 163 -7.81 0.89 0.80
CA TRP A 163 -6.91 1.41 1.83
C TRP A 163 -7.23 0.85 3.22
N PHE A 164 -8.50 0.92 3.66
CA PHE A 164 -8.93 0.33 4.92
C PHE A 164 -8.69 -1.17 4.95
N TYR A 165 -9.04 -1.89 3.87
CA TYR A 165 -8.76 -3.32 3.76
C TYR A 165 -7.27 -3.63 3.99
N SER A 166 -6.36 -2.89 3.35
CA SER A 166 -4.93 -3.06 3.52
C SER A 166 -4.50 -2.90 4.99
N ILE A 167 -4.94 -1.83 5.65
CA ILE A 167 -4.60 -1.54 7.05
C ILE A 167 -5.15 -2.62 7.99
N PHE A 168 -6.43 -2.96 7.85
CA PHE A 168 -7.06 -3.95 8.71
C PHE A 168 -6.45 -5.34 8.51
N ASP A 169 -6.11 -5.74 7.28
CA ASP A 169 -5.50 -7.05 7.03
C ASP A 169 -4.12 -7.16 7.69
N ILE A 170 -3.30 -6.11 7.62
CA ILE A 170 -2.02 -6.06 8.35
C ILE A 170 -2.24 -6.08 9.86
N LEU A 171 -3.17 -5.27 10.38
CA LEU A 171 -3.46 -5.19 11.83
C LEU A 171 -3.80 -6.58 12.39
N HIS A 172 -4.61 -7.35 11.68
CA HIS A 172 -4.95 -8.72 12.08
C HIS A 172 -3.73 -9.65 12.03
N LYS A 173 -2.90 -9.56 10.98
CA LYS A 173 -1.71 -10.41 10.80
C LYS A 173 -0.62 -10.15 11.84
N VAL A 174 -0.36 -8.89 12.18
CA VAL A 174 0.65 -8.53 13.19
C VAL A 174 0.19 -8.80 14.62
N SER A 175 -1.13 -8.82 14.84
CA SER A 175 -1.73 -9.11 16.15
C SER A 175 -1.85 -10.61 16.44
N LYS A 176 -2.05 -11.44 15.41
CA LYS A 176 -2.24 -12.90 15.54
C LYS A 176 -1.30 -13.68 14.58
N PRO A 177 0.01 -13.76 14.90
CA PRO A 177 1.00 -14.39 14.02
C PRO A 177 0.81 -15.91 13.83
N ASP A 178 0.18 -16.61 14.78
CA ASP A 178 -0.02 -18.07 14.75
C ASP A 178 -0.99 -18.58 13.66
N LYS A 179 -1.74 -17.68 13.03
CA LYS A 179 -2.54 -18.04 11.85
C LYS A 179 -1.78 -17.59 10.62
N GLN A 180 -0.73 -18.31 10.28
CA GLN A 180 -0.04 -18.22 9.00
C GLN A 180 -1.02 -18.71 7.92
N GLN A 181 -1.95 -17.84 7.54
CA GLN A 181 -2.98 -18.14 6.57
C GLN A 181 -2.32 -18.34 5.21
N GLU A 182 -2.45 -19.57 4.71
CA GLU A 182 -1.85 -20.09 3.50
C GLU A 182 -1.98 -19.15 2.31
N SER A 183 -0.92 -19.17 1.54
CA SER A 183 -0.61 -18.35 0.37
C SER A 183 -1.36 -18.84 -0.87
N SER A 184 -2.66 -18.64 -0.92
CA SER A 184 -3.39 -18.54 -2.19
C SER A 184 -4.33 -17.35 -2.10
N THR A 185 -4.08 -16.36 -2.95
CA THR A 185 -4.78 -15.08 -2.93
C THR A 185 -5.42 -14.90 -4.28
N PHE A 186 -6.66 -14.39 -4.25
CA PHE A 186 -7.59 -14.18 -5.35
C PHE A 186 -6.97 -13.86 -6.72
N LEU A 187 -5.96 -12.98 -6.81
CA LEU A 187 -5.32 -12.63 -8.08
C LEU A 187 -4.35 -13.70 -8.59
N THR A 188 -3.64 -14.38 -7.70
CA THR A 188 -2.75 -15.48 -8.06
C THR A 188 -3.57 -16.68 -8.50
N ASP A 189 -4.69 -16.99 -7.84
CA ASP A 189 -5.62 -18.05 -8.30
C ASP A 189 -6.35 -17.63 -9.60
N PHE A 190 -6.79 -16.37 -9.72
CA PHE A 190 -7.41 -15.82 -10.94
C PHE A 190 -6.46 -15.86 -12.16
N LEU A 191 -5.16 -15.65 -11.95
CA LEU A 191 -4.14 -15.68 -13.00
C LEU A 191 -3.56 -17.09 -13.26
N ARG A 192 -3.48 -17.95 -12.23
CA ARG A 192 -2.80 -19.26 -12.26
C ARG A 192 -3.74 -20.44 -12.51
N GLU A 193 -5.06 -20.28 -12.37
CA GLU A 193 -6.03 -21.29 -12.80
C GLU A 193 -6.06 -21.33 -14.34
N ASN A 194 -5.35 -22.30 -14.90
CA ASN A 194 -4.97 -22.42 -16.32
C ASN A 194 -6.18 -22.50 -17.30
N GLN A 195 -7.41 -22.66 -16.81
CA GLN A 195 -8.65 -22.58 -17.58
C GLN A 195 -9.30 -21.18 -17.59
N PHE A 196 -9.20 -20.43 -16.49
CA PHE A 196 -9.78 -19.09 -16.38
C PHE A 196 -8.83 -18.03 -16.97
N SER A 197 -7.51 -18.24 -16.87
CA SER A 197 -6.45 -17.36 -17.38
C SER A 197 -6.57 -17.06 -18.89
N ARG A 198 -7.04 -18.01 -19.71
CA ARG A 198 -7.26 -17.80 -21.16
C ARG A 198 -8.48 -16.92 -21.46
N LYS A 199 -9.57 -17.07 -20.71
CA LYS A 199 -10.77 -16.23 -20.84
C LYS A 199 -10.52 -14.85 -20.23
N ALA A 200 -10.00 -14.79 -19.01
CA ALA A 200 -9.62 -13.57 -18.31
C ALA A 200 -8.60 -12.74 -19.11
N GLY A 201 -7.54 -13.37 -19.63
CA GLY A 201 -6.56 -12.70 -20.50
C GLY A 201 -7.18 -12.14 -21.78
N LYS A 202 -8.16 -12.82 -22.38
CA LYS A 202 -8.92 -12.30 -23.53
C LYS A 202 -9.74 -11.07 -23.16
N TYR A 203 -10.46 -11.09 -22.03
CA TYR A 203 -11.25 -9.93 -21.57
C TYR A 203 -10.35 -8.77 -21.11
N LEU A 204 -9.24 -9.06 -20.43
CA LEU A 204 -8.24 -8.09 -20.02
C LEU A 204 -7.58 -7.42 -21.24
N GLY A 205 -7.23 -8.21 -22.26
CA GLY A 205 -6.70 -7.71 -23.53
C GLY A 205 -7.71 -6.84 -24.28
N ILE A 206 -8.99 -7.24 -24.33
CA ILE A 206 -10.06 -6.39 -24.90
C ILE A 206 -10.19 -5.08 -24.12
N GLY A 207 -10.12 -5.13 -22.78
CA GLY A 207 -10.12 -3.94 -21.93
C GLY A 207 -8.94 -3.02 -22.21
N LEU A 208 -7.73 -3.57 -22.35
CA LEU A 208 -6.52 -2.80 -22.70
C LEU A 208 -6.63 -2.15 -24.09
N ILE A 209 -7.16 -2.87 -25.08
CA ILE A 209 -7.39 -2.34 -26.43
C ILE A 209 -8.41 -1.19 -26.37
N ALA A 210 -9.51 -1.36 -25.63
CA ALA A 210 -10.52 -0.31 -25.48
C ALA A 210 -9.93 0.95 -24.80
N ILE A 211 -9.13 0.77 -23.74
CA ILE A 211 -8.41 1.84 -23.07
C ILE A 211 -7.45 2.54 -24.04
N GLY A 212 -6.69 1.78 -24.83
CA GLY A 212 -5.78 2.33 -25.85
C GLY A 212 -6.50 3.13 -26.94
N CYS A 213 -7.66 2.65 -27.41
CA CYS A 213 -8.50 3.40 -28.35
C CYS A 213 -9.02 4.72 -27.74
N ILE A 214 -9.44 4.70 -26.46
CA ILE A 214 -9.83 5.93 -25.74
C ILE A 214 -8.64 6.90 -25.66
N MET A 215 -7.43 6.42 -25.36
CA MET A 215 -6.23 7.27 -25.29
C MET A 215 -5.92 7.94 -26.63
N ILE A 216 -5.95 7.18 -27.72
CA ILE A 216 -5.71 7.71 -29.07
C ILE A 216 -6.78 8.74 -29.41
N PHE A 217 -8.05 8.45 -29.09
CA PHE A 217 -9.14 9.38 -29.35
C PHE A 217 -8.99 10.68 -28.54
N ASP A 218 -8.69 10.58 -27.24
CA ASP A 218 -8.56 11.73 -26.33
C ASP A 218 -7.32 12.58 -26.62
N LYS A 219 -6.18 11.95 -26.93
CA LYS A 219 -4.89 12.64 -27.11
C LYS A 219 -4.58 13.04 -28.55
N ILE A 220 -5.19 12.40 -29.55
CA ILE A 220 -4.89 12.64 -30.96
C ILE A 220 -6.13 13.13 -31.72
N ALA A 221 -7.28 12.47 -31.58
CA ALA A 221 -8.46 12.83 -32.35
C ALA A 221 -9.16 14.10 -31.83
N LEU A 222 -9.33 14.23 -30.50
CA LEU A 222 -9.98 15.40 -29.90
C LEU A 222 -9.24 16.72 -30.17
N PRO A 223 -7.90 16.82 -30.04
CA PRO A 223 -7.18 18.05 -30.35
C PRO A 223 -7.27 18.47 -31.82
N GLN A 224 -7.43 17.51 -32.74
CA GLN A 224 -7.63 17.80 -34.17
C GLN A 224 -9.07 18.26 -34.46
N LEU A 225 -10.05 17.79 -33.69
CA LEU A 225 -11.46 18.17 -33.80
C LEU A 225 -11.75 19.55 -33.18
N GLU A 226 -10.93 19.98 -32.23
CA GLU A 226 -10.96 21.34 -31.64
C GLU A 226 -10.68 22.45 -32.65
N ALA A 227 -10.01 22.15 -33.76
CA ALA A 227 -9.86 23.11 -34.85
C ALA A 227 -11.21 23.47 -35.53
N LEU A 228 -12.28 22.69 -35.27
CA LEU A 228 -13.61 22.85 -35.86
C LEU A 228 -14.72 23.11 -34.82
N PHE A 229 -14.52 22.86 -33.52
CA PHE A 229 -15.55 22.98 -32.47
C PHE A 229 -15.03 23.62 -31.17
N ASP A 230 -15.92 24.33 -30.47
CA ASP A 230 -15.66 25.08 -29.24
C ASP A 230 -15.20 24.20 -28.05
N TYR A 231 -14.35 24.75 -27.17
CA TYR A 231 -13.62 24.07 -26.07
C TYR A 231 -14.55 23.26 -25.13
N ARG A 232 -15.78 23.73 -24.95
CA ARG A 232 -16.75 23.16 -24.02
C ARG A 232 -17.31 21.81 -24.46
N ILE A 233 -17.19 21.45 -25.75
CA ILE A 233 -17.71 20.20 -26.32
C ILE A 233 -16.80 19.01 -26.00
N ARG A 234 -15.51 19.25 -25.72
CA ARG A 234 -14.49 18.21 -25.45
C ARG A 234 -14.91 17.29 -24.29
N GLU A 235 -15.38 17.86 -23.19
CA GLU A 235 -15.72 17.12 -21.98
C GLU A 235 -16.98 16.27 -22.15
N TYR A 236 -17.98 16.77 -22.86
CA TYR A 236 -19.20 16.01 -23.20
C TYR A 236 -18.90 14.87 -24.18
N VAL A 237 -18.05 15.11 -25.19
CA VAL A 237 -17.68 14.07 -26.16
C VAL A 237 -16.85 12.98 -25.48
N ARG A 238 -15.88 13.35 -24.64
CA ARG A 238 -15.07 12.37 -23.88
C ARG A 238 -15.96 11.49 -22.99
N THR A 239 -16.81 12.11 -22.19
CA THR A 239 -17.74 11.40 -21.29
C THR A 239 -18.71 10.53 -22.08
N GLY A 240 -19.22 11.02 -23.21
CA GLY A 240 -20.11 10.29 -24.11
C GLY A 240 -19.46 9.04 -24.71
N VAL A 241 -18.21 9.13 -25.18
CA VAL A 241 -17.46 7.99 -25.73
C VAL A 241 -17.21 6.94 -24.65
N VAL A 242 -16.79 7.36 -23.45
CA VAL A 242 -16.59 6.45 -22.31
C VAL A 242 -17.90 5.74 -21.95
N ALA A 243 -19.02 6.47 -21.87
CA ALA A 243 -20.33 5.90 -21.58
C ALA A 243 -20.77 4.86 -22.63
N VAL A 244 -20.62 5.16 -23.93
CA VAL A 244 -20.92 4.22 -25.02
C VAL A 244 -20.09 2.94 -24.89
N LEU A 245 -18.80 3.06 -24.57
CA LEU A 245 -17.92 1.90 -24.38
C LEU A 245 -18.32 1.05 -23.17
N PHE A 246 -18.73 1.66 -22.05
CA PHE A 246 -19.24 0.93 -20.90
C PHE A 246 -20.55 0.20 -21.22
N ILE A 247 -21.48 0.84 -21.94
CA ILE A 247 -22.75 0.22 -22.36
C ILE A 247 -22.48 -0.96 -23.28
N LEU A 248 -21.66 -0.78 -24.33
CA LEU A 248 -21.29 -1.87 -25.24
C LEU A 248 -20.54 -2.99 -24.51
N GLY A 249 -19.66 -2.64 -23.56
CA GLY A 249 -18.96 -3.58 -22.70
C GLY A 249 -19.92 -4.39 -21.83
N GLY A 250 -20.89 -3.74 -21.19
CA GLY A 250 -21.92 -4.36 -20.37
C GLY A 250 -22.81 -5.31 -21.18
N ILE A 251 -23.30 -4.87 -22.34
CA ILE A 251 -24.11 -5.69 -23.25
C ILE A 251 -23.34 -6.93 -23.69
N LYS A 252 -22.07 -6.77 -24.07
CA LYS A 252 -21.21 -7.89 -24.50
C LYS A 252 -20.91 -8.88 -23.38
N LEU A 253 -20.79 -8.42 -22.13
CA LEU A 253 -20.57 -9.27 -20.96
C LEU A 253 -21.78 -10.17 -20.70
N ILE A 254 -22.99 -9.61 -20.82
CA ILE A 254 -24.26 -10.33 -20.65
C ILE A 254 -24.46 -11.37 -21.76
N ALA A 255 -24.09 -11.05 -23.00
CA ALA A 255 -24.25 -11.97 -24.15
C ALA A 255 -23.23 -13.14 -24.19
N GLY A 256 -22.19 -13.13 -23.35
CA GLY A 256 -21.08 -14.10 -23.38
C GLY A 256 -21.28 -15.40 -22.59
N SER A 257 -22.36 -15.53 -21.81
CA SER A 257 -22.65 -16.75 -21.04
C SER A 257 -23.31 -17.81 -21.93
N LYS A 258 -22.52 -18.59 -22.69
CA LYS A 258 -23.01 -19.83 -23.30
C LYS A 258 -23.01 -20.93 -22.24
N GLU A 259 -24.20 -21.38 -21.83
CA GLU A 259 -24.42 -22.63 -21.11
C GLU A 259 -23.92 -23.81 -21.97
N VAL A 260 -23.15 -24.71 -21.34
CA VAL A 260 -22.75 -25.99 -21.94
C VAL A 260 -23.85 -27.00 -21.57
N PRO A 261 -24.54 -27.65 -22.53
CA PRO A 261 -25.52 -28.66 -22.20
C PRO A 261 -24.81 -29.93 -21.70
N GLU A 262 -25.16 -30.40 -20.51
CA GLU A 262 -24.78 -31.74 -20.02
C GLU A 262 -25.34 -32.81 -20.95
N SER A 263 -24.45 -33.58 -21.58
CA SER A 263 -24.81 -34.82 -22.24
C SER A 263 -25.09 -35.89 -21.20
N ASN A 264 -26.36 -36.10 -20.87
CA ASN A 264 -26.78 -37.23 -20.05
C ASN A 264 -26.55 -38.55 -20.80
N THR A 265 -25.49 -39.24 -20.40
CA THR A 265 -25.24 -40.66 -20.63
C THR A 265 -26.43 -41.45 -20.08
N THR A 266 -27.28 -41.94 -20.97
CA THR A 266 -28.30 -42.94 -20.64
C THR A 266 -27.61 -44.30 -20.56
N SER A 267 -27.41 -44.80 -19.35
CA SER A 267 -27.22 -46.23 -19.12
C SER A 267 -27.91 -46.66 -17.82
N ALA A 268 -28.67 -47.75 -17.95
CA ALA A 268 -29.14 -48.67 -16.93
C ALA A 268 -30.39 -48.33 -16.08
N LYS A 269 -31.56 -48.72 -16.61
CA LYS A 269 -32.61 -49.54 -15.99
C LYS A 269 -33.60 -49.89 -17.12
N GLY A 270 -33.80 -51.14 -17.55
CA GLY A 270 -34.23 -52.29 -16.76
C GLY A 270 -35.76 -52.39 -16.90
N ASP A 271 -36.22 -53.47 -17.57
CA ASP A 271 -37.57 -54.04 -17.73
C ASP A 271 -37.77 -54.41 -19.21
N GLY A 272 -38.04 -55.64 -19.66
CA GLY A 272 -38.63 -56.81 -19.04
C GLY A 272 -39.67 -57.37 -20.01
N ASN A 273 -39.27 -58.32 -20.87
CA ASN A 273 -40.07 -59.47 -21.33
C ASN A 273 -39.17 -60.44 -22.11
#